data_AF-A0A1F9NFZ7-F1
#
_entry.id   AF-A0A1F9NFZ7-F1
#
_cell.length_a   1.000
_cell.length_b   1.000
_cell.length_c   1.000
_cell.angle_alpha   90.00
_cell.angle_beta   90.00
_cell.angle_gamma   90.00
#
_symmetry.space_group_name_H-M   'P 1'
#
loop_
_entity.id
_entity.type
_entity.pdbx_description
1 polymer ?
#
loop_
_entity_poly.entity_id
_entity_poly.type
_entity_poly.pdbx_seq_one_letter_code
_entity_poly.pdbx_strand_id
1 'polypeptide(L)'
;MVVALILRTITDNGIVKPLLGMGLGMGYAAALMAAGWHQYRRSSSLAPVFVACGAILMSSIVVETHARFGSLPLVPAYWTLMATGAALAFVSRQFSVFLPVSVGTLGMCLAGAAIDYPDPFFPYLFMVLLTANLLGYYAGTLKRCGWLRWTVLIVTLAMFLLWGMRLAAVAARKNDPAPTLAPEWFLPVLAAVGVAFLAIALLGIVRSRREKLSAFDFCLPTINAVGSYLAARVVVEGTDGSALALSLVAILFALVHFGAAFGLAMRNIDGVPGTNSFVVAGSALLALALPAALGSGFAAAPVLAVVALGVAVLSDRWGSGAIRATSYLLQVYAVVSLALNFLTNGLPASPLAGTVPGAALAAAALVHYRWCRRHPLPARSPLFATYDTEDLSGAVTLLAALTGSFFLLRAIAWWIIVPVGPGGPETFQCTQSIIINLAALGLGLFAFRTRNREIRNVAILVIAVGAVKSASDLLGTKGVPLVLSVLSFGFAAATQSITLSRWQRVHPMPAPESGEPDKETVPALGE
;
A
#
# COMPACT_ATOMS: atom_id res chain seq x y z
N MET A 1 15.71 41.27 -11.53
CA MET A 1 16.51 41.02 -10.31
C MET A 1 17.03 42.31 -9.68
N VAL A 2 17.79 43.14 -10.40
CA VAL A 2 18.30 44.44 -9.88
C VAL A 2 17.20 45.33 -9.29
N VAL A 3 16.09 45.51 -10.01
CA VAL A 3 14.92 46.28 -9.53
C VAL A 3 14.34 45.70 -8.24
N ALA A 4 14.24 44.37 -8.13
CA ALA A 4 13.74 43.70 -6.93
C ALA A 4 14.70 43.86 -5.72
N LEU A 5 16.01 43.82 -5.96
CA LEU A 5 17.02 44.09 -4.92
C LEU A 5 16.96 45.53 -4.44
N ILE A 6 16.81 46.50 -5.35
CA ILE A 6 16.66 47.92 -4.99
C ILE A 6 15.40 48.13 -4.14
N LEU A 7 14.25 47.58 -4.57
CA LEU A 7 12.99 47.64 -3.81
C LEU A 7 13.14 47.01 -2.41
N ARG A 8 13.83 45.88 -2.30
CA ARG A 8 14.14 45.23 -1.03
C ARG A 8 14.99 46.13 -0.12
N THR A 9 16.11 46.65 -0.62
CA THR A 9 17.02 47.50 0.14
C THR A 9 16.35 48.79 0.61
N ILE A 10 15.51 49.41 -0.22
CA ILE A 10 14.75 50.60 0.14
C ILE A 10 13.72 50.29 1.26
N THR A 11 13.09 49.12 1.21
CA THR A 11 12.11 48.68 2.22
C THR A 11 12.81 48.30 3.53
N ASP A 12 13.93 47.58 3.47
CA ASP A 12 14.77 47.20 4.64
C ASP A 12 15.30 48.44 5.38
N ASN A 13 15.65 49.51 4.66
CA ASN A 13 16.13 50.76 5.24
C ASN A 13 15.01 51.69 5.75
N GLY A 14 13.74 51.27 5.72
CA GLY A 14 12.60 52.04 6.23
C GLY A 14 12.22 53.27 5.39
N ILE A 15 12.81 53.43 4.20
CA ILE A 15 12.52 54.56 3.30
C ILE A 15 11.10 54.44 2.73
N VAL A 16 10.64 53.21 2.49
CA VAL A 16 9.28 52.91 2.01
C VAL A 16 8.58 52.00 3.03
N LYS A 17 7.30 52.30 3.34
CA LYS A 17 6.48 51.47 4.22
C LYS A 17 6.42 50.02 3.69
N PRO A 18 6.55 48.99 4.54
CA PRO A 18 6.56 47.58 4.12
C PRO A 18 5.39 47.18 3.23
N LEU A 19 4.18 47.70 3.51
CA LEU A 19 2.98 47.42 2.72
C LEU A 19 3.06 47.96 1.27
N LEU A 20 3.68 49.13 1.09
CA LEU A 20 3.87 49.75 -0.23
C LEU A 20 5.00 49.05 -1.00
N GLY A 21 6.09 48.71 -0.32
CA GLY A 21 7.19 47.91 -0.89
C GLY A 21 6.73 46.53 -1.36
N MET A 22 5.90 45.86 -0.55
CA MET A 22 5.24 44.59 -0.89
C MET A 22 4.36 44.74 -2.14
N GLY A 23 3.47 45.74 -2.17
CA GLY A 23 2.59 45.98 -3.31
C GLY A 23 3.35 46.19 -4.62
N LEU A 24 4.43 46.99 -4.60
CA LEU A 24 5.30 47.20 -5.76
C LEU A 24 6.03 45.92 -6.17
N GLY A 25 6.53 45.15 -5.20
CA GLY A 25 7.22 43.89 -5.45
C GLY A 25 6.30 42.83 -6.07
N MET A 26 5.10 42.63 -5.50
CA MET A 26 4.09 41.72 -6.05
C MET A 26 3.61 42.18 -7.43
N GLY A 27 3.41 43.50 -7.62
CA GLY A 27 3.07 44.08 -8.91
C GLY A 27 4.14 43.81 -9.98
N TYR A 28 5.42 43.96 -9.63
CA TYR A 28 6.53 43.64 -10.53
C TYR A 28 6.60 42.14 -10.85
N ALA A 29 6.41 41.26 -9.85
CA ALA A 29 6.36 39.82 -10.07
C ALA A 29 5.19 39.43 -11.01
N ALA A 30 4.02 40.02 -10.82
CA ALA A 30 2.87 39.84 -11.70
C ALA A 30 3.14 40.35 -13.13
N ALA A 31 3.80 41.50 -13.28
CA ALA A 31 4.20 42.03 -14.58
C ALA A 31 5.17 41.09 -15.32
N LEU A 32 6.13 40.46 -14.61
CA LEU A 32 7.02 39.44 -15.21
C LEU A 32 6.24 38.23 -15.69
N MET A 33 5.27 37.74 -14.91
CA MET A 33 4.41 36.62 -15.32
C MET A 33 3.55 36.99 -16.54
N ALA A 34 2.97 38.19 -16.58
CA ALA A 34 2.20 38.69 -17.72
C ALA A 34 3.06 38.89 -18.99
N ALA A 35 4.28 39.41 -18.84
CA ALA A 35 5.24 39.53 -19.93
C ALA A 35 5.64 38.15 -20.48
N GLY A 36 5.85 37.18 -19.60
CA GLY A 36 6.11 35.79 -19.98
C GLY A 36 4.93 35.15 -20.72
N TRP A 37 3.68 35.39 -20.27
CA TRP A 37 2.46 34.98 -21.00
C TRP A 37 2.39 35.57 -22.41
N HIS A 38 2.67 36.87 -22.56
CA HIS A 38 2.70 37.53 -23.87
C HIS A 38 3.81 36.98 -24.77
N GLN A 39 4.98 36.65 -24.20
CA GLN A 39 6.08 36.04 -24.94
C GLN A 39 5.77 34.60 -25.37
N TYR A 40 5.02 33.84 -24.58
CA TYR A 40 4.52 32.51 -24.98
C TYR A 40 3.61 32.61 -26.20
N ARG A 41 2.75 33.66 -26.30
CA ARG A 41 1.96 33.92 -27.52
C ARG A 41 2.81 34.16 -28.76
N ARG A 42 4.02 34.72 -28.58
CA ARG A 42 4.98 34.98 -29.66
C ARG A 42 5.98 33.84 -29.88
N SER A 43 5.79 32.69 -29.23
CA SER A 43 6.69 31.54 -29.32
C SER A 43 8.16 31.86 -29.00
N SER A 44 8.41 32.85 -28.13
CA SER A 44 9.77 33.24 -27.74
C SER A 44 10.39 32.23 -26.79
N SER A 45 11.69 31.96 -26.96
CA SER A 45 12.47 31.08 -26.07
C SER A 45 12.66 31.63 -24.66
N LEU A 46 12.50 32.95 -24.45
CA LEU A 46 12.67 33.60 -23.14
C LEU A 46 11.40 33.55 -22.26
N ALA A 47 10.24 33.24 -22.84
CA ALA A 47 8.97 33.17 -22.12
C ALA A 47 9.02 32.33 -20.82
N PRO A 48 9.65 31.14 -20.79
CA PRO A 48 9.74 30.33 -19.58
C PRO A 48 10.54 31.00 -18.46
N VAL A 49 11.57 31.78 -18.79
CA VAL A 49 12.42 32.47 -17.82
C VAL A 49 11.64 33.57 -17.11
N PHE A 50 10.93 34.41 -17.88
CA PHE A 50 10.11 35.50 -17.32
C PHE A 50 9.02 34.96 -16.36
N VAL A 51 8.33 33.89 -16.78
CA VAL A 51 7.30 33.26 -15.95
C VAL A 51 7.90 32.63 -14.69
N ALA A 52 8.99 31.87 -14.81
CA ALA A 52 9.63 31.23 -13.66
C ALA A 52 10.18 32.25 -12.65
N CYS A 53 10.86 33.29 -13.13
CA CYS A 53 11.37 34.37 -12.27
C CYS A 53 10.23 35.11 -11.58
N GLY A 54 9.14 35.42 -12.29
CA GLY A 54 7.96 36.06 -11.69
C GLY A 54 7.33 35.20 -10.59
N ALA A 55 7.18 33.89 -10.83
CA ALA A 55 6.61 32.94 -9.88
C ALA A 55 7.46 32.78 -8.61
N ILE A 56 8.78 32.60 -8.78
CA ILE A 56 9.74 32.48 -7.67
C ILE A 56 9.74 33.78 -6.87
N LEU A 57 9.81 34.93 -7.54
CA LEU A 57 9.80 36.24 -6.89
C LEU A 57 8.51 36.48 -6.10
N MET A 58 7.35 36.16 -6.68
CA MET A 58 6.07 36.26 -5.99
C MET A 58 6.06 35.40 -4.72
N SER A 59 6.48 34.14 -4.83
CA SER A 59 6.55 33.20 -3.70
C SER A 59 7.48 33.71 -2.60
N SER A 60 8.67 34.20 -2.96
CA SER A 60 9.64 34.76 -2.00
C SER A 60 9.12 36.03 -1.32
N ILE A 61 8.50 36.94 -2.06
CA ILE A 61 7.94 38.19 -1.50
C ILE A 61 6.83 37.87 -0.51
N VAL A 62 5.93 36.94 -0.84
CA VAL A 62 4.83 36.56 0.05
C VAL A 62 5.38 35.98 1.36
N VAL A 63 6.35 35.06 1.28
CA VAL A 63 7.00 34.48 2.47
C VAL A 63 7.71 35.53 3.31
N GLU A 64 8.56 36.36 2.68
CA GLU A 64 9.33 37.38 3.41
C GLU A 64 8.39 38.41 4.06
N THR A 65 7.33 38.82 3.36
CA THR A 65 6.45 39.85 3.88
C THR A 65 5.54 39.35 5.01
N HIS A 66 5.15 38.09 4.95
CA HIS A 66 4.43 37.46 6.05
C HIS A 66 5.36 37.19 7.24
N ALA A 67 6.44 36.43 7.05
CA ALA A 67 7.26 35.92 8.14
C ALA A 67 8.20 36.97 8.76
N ARG A 68 8.77 37.88 7.96
CA ARG A 68 9.77 38.86 8.43
C ARG A 68 9.15 40.19 8.82
N PHE A 69 8.20 40.68 8.02
CA PHE A 69 7.63 42.01 8.20
C PHE A 69 6.26 42.02 8.88
N GLY A 70 5.59 40.87 9.02
CA GLY A 70 4.26 40.76 9.65
C GLY A 70 3.16 41.62 8.99
N SER A 71 3.41 42.11 7.76
CA SER A 71 2.55 43.11 7.12
C SER A 71 1.55 42.50 6.12
N LEU A 72 1.73 41.22 5.77
CA LEU A 72 0.75 40.45 5.00
C LEU A 72 -0.01 39.50 5.95
N PRO A 73 -1.33 39.67 6.12
CA PRO A 73 -2.11 38.74 6.92
C PRO A 73 -2.09 37.33 6.30
N LEU A 74 -2.26 36.31 7.14
CA LEU A 74 -2.14 34.89 6.78
C LEU A 74 -3.04 34.50 5.59
N VAL A 75 -4.31 34.90 5.63
CA VAL A 75 -5.31 34.54 4.62
C VAL A 75 -4.94 35.09 3.23
N PRO A 76 -4.69 36.40 3.04
CA PRO A 76 -4.15 36.94 1.80
C PRO A 76 -2.85 36.29 1.29
N ALA A 77 -1.94 35.89 2.20
CA ALA A 77 -0.70 35.21 1.81
C ALA A 77 -1.00 33.87 1.12
N TYR A 78 -1.88 33.05 1.69
CA TYR A 78 -2.27 31.78 1.07
C TYR A 78 -3.06 31.97 -0.23
N TRP A 79 -3.98 32.93 -0.29
CA TRP A 79 -4.73 33.23 -1.52
C TRP A 79 -3.85 33.70 -2.67
N THR A 80 -2.82 34.52 -2.39
CA THR A 80 -1.90 34.98 -3.43
C THR A 80 -1.04 33.83 -3.98
N LEU A 81 -0.59 32.90 -3.13
CA LEU A 81 0.11 31.68 -3.57
C LEU A 81 -0.79 30.79 -4.44
N MET A 82 -2.04 30.54 -4.00
CA MET A 82 -3.01 29.75 -4.77
C MET A 82 -3.36 30.40 -6.11
N ALA A 83 -3.60 31.71 -6.13
CA ALA A 83 -3.88 32.47 -7.35
C ALA A 83 -2.69 32.42 -8.32
N THR A 84 -1.46 32.53 -7.80
CA THR A 84 -0.23 32.41 -8.60
C THR A 84 -0.12 31.01 -9.21
N GLY A 85 -0.29 29.95 -8.41
CA GLY A 85 -0.29 28.57 -8.92
C GLY A 85 -1.34 28.34 -10.00
N ALA A 86 -2.58 28.81 -9.77
CA ALA A 86 -3.69 28.68 -10.72
C ALA A 86 -3.45 29.45 -12.02
N ALA A 87 -2.95 30.70 -11.93
CA ALA A 87 -2.61 31.50 -13.09
C ALA A 87 -1.56 30.81 -13.96
N LEU A 88 -0.51 30.25 -13.34
CA LEU A 88 0.54 29.54 -14.07
C LEU A 88 0.07 28.21 -14.65
N ALA A 89 -0.83 27.51 -13.97
CA ALA A 89 -1.52 26.35 -14.53
C ALA A 89 -2.36 26.71 -15.76
N PHE A 90 -3.02 27.87 -15.74
CA PHE A 90 -3.75 28.40 -16.89
C PHE A 90 -2.82 28.74 -18.06
N VAL A 91 -1.67 29.39 -17.81
CA VAL A 91 -0.64 29.61 -18.86
C VAL A 91 -0.18 28.28 -19.45
N SER A 92 0.13 27.31 -18.59
CA SER A 92 0.51 25.95 -19.00
C SER A 92 -0.56 25.27 -19.87
N ARG A 93 -1.84 25.42 -19.52
CA ARG A 93 -2.97 24.92 -20.32
C ARG A 93 -3.00 25.56 -21.70
N GLN A 94 -2.95 26.88 -21.75
CA GLN A 94 -3.16 27.65 -22.96
C GLN A 94 -2.07 27.37 -24.01
N PHE A 95 -0.82 27.24 -23.58
CA PHE A 95 0.31 27.04 -24.50
C PHE A 95 0.84 25.60 -24.51
N SER A 96 0.21 24.68 -23.79
CA SER A 96 0.67 23.28 -23.67
C SER A 96 2.13 23.15 -23.20
N VAL A 97 2.56 24.02 -22.29
CA VAL A 97 3.93 24.06 -21.73
C VAL A 97 3.93 23.67 -20.25
N PHE A 98 4.92 22.91 -19.79
CA PHE A 98 4.90 22.35 -18.43
C PHE A 98 5.55 23.26 -17.37
N LEU A 99 6.55 24.08 -17.75
CA LEU A 99 7.37 24.80 -16.76
C LEU A 99 6.54 25.73 -15.84
N PRO A 100 5.57 26.53 -16.36
CA PRO A 100 4.79 27.42 -15.52
C PRO A 100 4.05 26.68 -14.38
N VAL A 101 3.31 25.62 -14.70
CA VAL A 101 2.57 24.85 -13.68
C VAL A 101 3.51 24.19 -12.68
N SER A 102 4.68 23.68 -13.10
CA SER A 102 5.63 23.07 -12.18
C SER A 102 6.20 24.09 -11.20
N VAL A 103 6.67 25.24 -11.70
CA VAL A 103 7.23 26.30 -10.83
C VAL A 103 6.15 26.90 -9.93
N GLY A 104 4.96 27.15 -10.46
CA GLY A 104 3.83 27.65 -9.68
C GLY A 104 3.41 26.70 -8.57
N THR A 105 3.29 25.40 -8.87
CA THR A 105 2.88 24.39 -7.89
C THR A 105 3.95 24.17 -6.82
N LEU A 106 5.21 24.05 -7.20
CA LEU A 106 6.31 23.87 -6.24
C LEU A 106 6.53 25.14 -5.40
N GLY A 107 6.50 26.32 -6.02
CA GLY A 107 6.61 27.61 -5.33
C GLY A 107 5.51 27.76 -4.29
N MET A 108 4.26 27.45 -4.66
CA MET A 108 3.12 27.44 -3.76
C MET A 108 3.29 26.46 -2.58
N CYS A 109 3.72 25.22 -2.82
CA CYS A 109 3.96 24.24 -1.75
C CYS A 109 5.07 24.67 -0.79
N LEU A 110 6.21 25.10 -1.33
CA LEU A 110 7.39 25.48 -0.53
C LEU A 110 7.15 26.77 0.24
N ALA A 111 6.52 27.77 -0.40
CA ALA A 111 6.17 29.03 0.25
C ALA A 111 5.09 28.84 1.32
N GLY A 112 4.06 28.03 1.03
CA GLY A 112 3.04 27.68 2.02
C GLY A 112 3.65 27.00 3.24
N ALA A 113 4.52 26.02 3.04
CA ALA A 113 5.22 25.37 4.15
C ALA A 113 6.11 26.35 4.91
N ALA A 114 6.79 27.29 4.24
CA ALA A 114 7.65 28.27 4.90
C ALA A 114 6.88 29.30 5.74
N ILE A 115 5.67 29.69 5.31
CA ILE A 115 4.77 30.60 6.04
C ILE A 115 4.35 30.01 7.39
N ASP A 116 4.17 28.68 7.44
CA ASP A 116 3.67 27.96 8.60
C ASP A 116 4.75 27.64 9.66
N TYR A 117 6.00 28.08 9.52
CA TYR A 117 7.02 27.89 10.56
C TYR A 117 7.47 29.22 11.17
N PRO A 118 7.56 29.34 12.51
CA PRO A 118 7.48 28.26 13.52
C PRO A 118 6.09 27.88 14.03
N ASP A 119 5.05 28.71 13.80
CA ASP A 119 3.70 28.54 14.35
C ASP A 119 2.66 28.18 13.26
N PRO A 120 2.53 26.90 12.89
CA PRO A 120 1.74 26.49 11.72
C PRO A 120 0.24 26.62 11.96
N PHE A 121 -0.48 27.13 10.96
CA PHE A 121 -1.92 27.00 10.85
C PHE A 121 -2.28 26.08 9.68
N PHE A 122 -2.19 24.79 9.96
CA PHE A 122 -2.34 23.71 8.99
C PHE A 122 -3.59 23.77 8.10
N PRO A 123 -4.80 24.21 8.55
CA PRO A 123 -5.98 24.21 7.69
C PRO A 123 -5.79 25.00 6.38
N TYR A 124 -5.14 26.18 6.44
CA TYR A 124 -4.89 26.96 5.21
C TYR A 124 -3.78 26.33 4.36
N LEU A 125 -2.72 25.80 4.98
CA LEU A 125 -1.70 25.05 4.27
C LEU A 125 -2.31 23.86 3.50
N PHE A 126 -3.28 23.15 4.08
CA PHE A 126 -3.96 22.06 3.38
C PHE A 126 -4.88 22.51 2.25
N MET A 127 -5.47 23.71 2.30
CA MET A 127 -6.13 24.27 1.12
C MET A 127 -5.13 24.49 -0.02
N VAL A 128 -3.93 24.97 0.31
CA VAL A 128 -2.85 25.18 -0.65
C VAL A 128 -2.33 23.86 -1.21
N LEU A 129 -2.09 22.87 -0.36
CA LEU A 129 -1.65 21.53 -0.78
C LEU A 129 -2.73 20.80 -1.59
N LEU A 130 -4.00 20.92 -1.23
CA LEU A 130 -5.11 20.39 -2.00
C LEU A 130 -5.15 21.02 -3.40
N THR A 131 -5.02 22.35 -3.47
CA THR A 131 -4.89 23.09 -4.73
C THR A 131 -3.69 22.58 -5.53
N ALA A 132 -2.53 22.40 -4.88
CA ALA A 132 -1.33 21.86 -5.53
C ALA A 132 -1.57 20.48 -6.13
N ASN A 133 -2.30 19.60 -5.43
CA ASN A 133 -2.60 18.26 -5.94
C ASN A 133 -3.56 18.30 -7.14
N LEU A 134 -4.55 19.18 -7.11
CA LEU A 134 -5.46 19.40 -8.25
C LEU A 134 -4.68 19.94 -9.47
N LEU A 135 -3.78 20.91 -9.25
CA LEU A 135 -2.90 21.43 -10.29
C LEU A 135 -1.89 20.38 -10.78
N GLY A 136 -1.39 19.52 -9.89
CA GLY A 136 -0.52 18.39 -10.22
C GLY A 136 -1.25 17.35 -11.09
N TYR A 137 -2.49 17.01 -10.76
CA TYR A 137 -3.35 16.18 -11.62
C TYR A 137 -3.52 16.82 -13.00
N TYR A 138 -3.79 18.13 -13.04
CA TYR A 138 -3.92 18.90 -14.27
C TYR A 138 -2.62 18.91 -15.09
N ALA A 139 -1.47 19.12 -14.47
CA ALA A 139 -0.17 19.06 -15.14
C ALA A 139 0.13 17.65 -15.69
N GLY A 140 -0.31 16.60 -14.98
CA GLY A 140 -0.21 15.21 -15.41
C GLY A 140 -0.95 14.92 -16.71
N THR A 141 -1.97 15.72 -17.06
CA THR A 141 -2.69 15.56 -18.34
C THR A 141 -1.89 16.08 -19.52
N LEU A 142 -0.89 16.94 -19.30
CA LEU A 142 -0.03 17.53 -20.33
C LEU A 142 1.12 16.57 -20.77
N LYS A 143 0.92 15.25 -20.58
CA LYS A 143 1.77 14.12 -21.02
C LYS A 143 3.26 14.13 -20.59
N ARG A 144 3.74 15.07 -19.76
CA ARG A 144 5.19 15.21 -19.47
C ARG A 144 5.61 15.40 -18.00
N CYS A 145 4.71 15.35 -17.01
CA CYS A 145 5.05 15.64 -15.61
C CYS A 145 4.43 14.67 -14.59
N GLY A 146 4.76 13.37 -14.71
CA GLY A 146 4.39 12.37 -13.70
C GLY A 146 5.03 12.62 -12.33
N TRP A 147 6.24 13.19 -12.29
CA TRP A 147 6.97 13.42 -11.04
C TRP A 147 6.28 14.44 -10.14
N LEU A 148 5.70 15.51 -10.71
CA LEU A 148 5.09 16.60 -9.94
C LEU A 148 3.94 16.06 -9.07
N ARG A 149 3.15 15.12 -9.60
CA ARG A 149 2.07 14.46 -8.86
C ARG A 149 2.60 13.73 -7.63
N TRP A 150 3.70 12.98 -7.79
CA TRP A 150 4.35 12.28 -6.69
C TRP A 150 4.94 13.25 -5.66
N THR A 151 5.62 14.30 -6.10
CA THR A 151 6.21 15.28 -5.20
C THR A 151 5.15 15.94 -4.32
N VAL A 152 4.06 16.45 -4.93
CA VAL A 152 3.01 17.12 -4.17
C VAL A 152 2.27 16.14 -3.24
N LEU A 153 2.03 14.90 -3.68
CA LEU A 153 1.46 13.85 -2.82
C LEU A 153 2.34 13.61 -1.59
N ILE A 154 3.65 13.43 -1.79
CA ILE A 154 4.61 13.19 -0.70
C ILE A 154 4.63 14.36 0.27
N VAL A 155 4.70 15.61 -0.22
CA VAL A 155 4.65 16.80 0.65
C VAL A 155 3.34 16.83 1.43
N THR A 156 2.21 16.52 0.80
CA THR A 156 0.89 16.52 1.46
C THR A 156 0.82 15.49 2.58
N LEU A 157 1.28 14.26 2.33
CA LEU A 157 1.32 13.20 3.34
C LEU A 157 2.29 13.54 4.47
N ALA A 158 3.46 14.10 4.15
CA ALA A 158 4.44 14.52 5.15
C ALA A 158 3.88 15.61 6.08
N MET A 159 3.15 16.59 5.53
CA MET A 159 2.50 17.62 6.33
C MET A 159 1.37 17.06 7.20
N PHE A 160 0.62 16.05 6.73
CA PHE A 160 -0.42 15.41 7.56
C PHE A 160 0.20 14.63 8.71
N LEU A 161 1.28 13.90 8.45
CA LEU A 161 2.03 13.20 9.49
C LEU A 161 2.61 14.19 10.50
N LEU A 162 3.17 15.31 10.04
CA LEU A 162 3.67 16.36 10.93
C LEU A 162 2.56 16.95 11.81
N TRP A 163 1.42 17.31 11.22
CA TRP A 163 0.27 17.84 11.96
C TRP A 163 -0.23 16.83 13.00
N GLY A 164 -0.41 15.57 12.59
CA GLY A 164 -0.84 14.48 13.45
C GLY A 164 0.14 14.21 14.59
N MET A 165 1.44 14.18 14.32
CA MET A 165 2.48 14.00 15.35
C MET A 165 2.51 15.16 16.35
N ARG A 166 2.31 16.41 15.89
CA ARG A 166 2.22 17.59 16.78
C ARG A 166 1.01 17.49 17.71
N LEU A 167 -0.16 17.15 17.17
CA LEU A 167 -1.38 16.95 17.96
C LEU A 167 -1.21 15.81 18.97
N ALA A 168 -0.68 14.67 18.55
CA ALA A 168 -0.41 13.54 19.44
C ALA A 168 0.61 13.88 20.53
N ALA A 169 1.67 14.64 20.20
CA ALA A 169 2.68 15.04 21.18
C ALA A 169 2.14 16.01 22.24
N VAL A 170 1.22 16.90 21.86
CA VAL A 170 0.54 17.80 22.81
C VAL A 170 -0.41 17.00 23.71
N ALA A 171 -1.21 16.12 23.12
CA ALA A 171 -2.16 15.31 23.87
C ALA A 171 -1.47 14.34 24.83
N ALA A 172 -0.33 13.75 24.44
CA ALA A 172 0.51 12.93 25.32
C ALA A 172 1.04 13.68 26.54
N ARG A 173 1.20 15.01 26.46
CA ARG A 173 1.60 15.87 27.59
C ARG A 173 0.43 16.31 28.45
N LYS A 174 -0.81 15.92 28.12
CA LYS A 174 -2.05 16.37 28.76
C LYS A 174 -2.20 17.89 28.78
N ASN A 175 -1.66 18.55 27.77
CA ASN A 175 -1.81 19.99 27.57
C ASN A 175 -2.91 20.25 26.57
N ASP A 176 -3.61 21.37 26.72
CA ASP A 176 -4.55 21.82 25.71
C ASP A 176 -3.80 22.25 24.44
N PRO A 177 -4.23 21.79 23.25
CA PRO A 177 -3.65 22.23 21.99
C PRO A 177 -3.89 23.72 21.78
N ALA A 178 -2.82 24.41 21.40
CA ALA A 178 -2.91 25.79 20.99
C ALA A 178 -3.98 25.93 19.87
N PRO A 179 -4.83 26.97 19.91
CA PRO A 179 -5.87 27.16 18.89
C PRO A 179 -5.32 27.18 17.45
N THR A 180 -4.06 27.57 17.29
CA THR A 180 -3.33 27.59 16.02
C THR A 180 -3.12 26.19 15.41
N LEU A 181 -3.02 25.14 16.24
CA LEU A 181 -2.93 23.75 15.78
C LEU A 181 -4.27 23.20 15.27
N ALA A 182 -5.38 23.91 15.49
CA ALA A 182 -6.70 23.63 14.93
C ALA A 182 -7.11 22.14 14.97
N PRO A 183 -7.11 21.47 16.15
CA PRO A 183 -7.37 20.03 16.27
C PRO A 183 -8.71 19.60 15.64
N GLU A 184 -9.75 20.43 15.80
CA GLU A 184 -11.10 20.18 15.27
C GLU A 184 -11.14 20.09 13.73
N TRP A 185 -10.18 20.73 13.06
CA TRP A 185 -10.09 20.74 11.60
C TRP A 185 -9.30 19.57 11.02
N PHE A 186 -8.55 18.81 11.84
CA PHE A 186 -7.70 17.73 11.35
C PHE A 186 -8.50 16.67 10.59
N LEU A 187 -9.54 16.10 11.21
CA LEU A 187 -10.35 15.04 10.60
C LEU A 187 -11.19 15.54 9.41
N PRO A 188 -11.89 16.69 9.46
CA PRO A 188 -12.58 17.25 8.30
C PRO A 188 -11.67 17.50 7.10
N VAL A 189 -10.49 18.09 7.33
CA VAL A 189 -9.52 18.37 6.25
C VAL A 189 -8.96 17.07 5.67
N LEU A 190 -8.62 16.10 6.53
CA LEU A 190 -8.17 14.78 6.09
C LEU A 190 -9.23 14.04 5.27
N ALA A 191 -10.50 14.11 5.67
CA ALA A 191 -11.62 13.56 4.92
C ALA A 191 -11.79 14.25 3.56
N ALA A 192 -11.71 15.59 3.51
CA ALA A 192 -11.81 16.36 2.27
C ALA A 192 -10.69 16.01 1.29
N VAL A 193 -9.43 15.96 1.76
CA VAL A 193 -8.29 15.53 0.93
C VAL A 193 -8.43 14.07 0.52
N GLY A 194 -8.89 13.20 1.42
CA GLY A 194 -9.14 11.79 1.14
C GLY A 194 -10.16 11.59 0.01
N VAL A 195 -11.27 12.32 0.04
CA VAL A 195 -12.29 12.31 -1.02
C VAL A 195 -11.74 12.90 -2.32
N ALA A 196 -10.95 13.98 -2.26
CA ALA A 196 -10.34 14.56 -3.44
C ALA A 196 -9.35 13.60 -4.12
N PHE A 197 -8.52 12.88 -3.36
CA PHE A 197 -7.60 11.89 -3.90
C PHE A 197 -8.33 10.67 -4.49
N LEU A 198 -9.43 10.24 -3.86
CA LEU A 198 -10.31 9.22 -4.42
C LEU A 198 -10.88 9.66 -5.78
N ALA A 199 -11.37 10.91 -5.87
CA ALA A 199 -11.89 11.48 -7.11
C ALA A 199 -10.81 11.63 -8.19
N ILE A 200 -9.61 12.11 -7.82
CA ILE A 200 -8.46 12.23 -8.73
C ILE A 200 -8.08 10.87 -9.31
N ALA A 201 -7.98 9.83 -8.47
CA ALA A 201 -7.66 8.48 -8.91
C ALA A 201 -8.74 7.92 -9.84
N LEU A 202 -10.02 8.07 -9.46
CA LEU A 202 -11.15 7.63 -10.28
C LEU A 202 -11.14 8.32 -11.65
N LEU A 203 -11.03 9.64 -11.70
CA LEU A 203 -10.96 10.40 -12.95
C LEU A 203 -9.74 10.01 -13.79
N GLY A 204 -8.58 9.79 -13.16
CA GLY A 204 -7.36 9.31 -13.83
C GLY A 204 -7.56 7.94 -14.51
N ILE A 205 -8.15 6.99 -13.78
CA ILE A 205 -8.45 5.64 -14.27
C ILE A 205 -9.49 5.69 -15.39
N VAL A 206 -10.61 6.40 -15.18
CA VAL A 206 -11.70 6.51 -16.17
C VAL A 206 -11.21 7.14 -17.47
N ARG A 207 -10.34 8.16 -17.40
CA ARG A 207 -9.78 8.81 -18.58
C ARG A 207 -8.84 7.89 -19.36
N SER A 208 -8.09 7.03 -18.68
CA SER A 208 -7.04 6.22 -19.29
C SER A 208 -7.59 5.16 -20.27
N ARG A 209 -8.87 4.77 -20.16
CA ARG A 209 -9.62 3.82 -21.01
C ARG A 209 -8.87 2.54 -21.42
N ARG A 210 -7.94 2.62 -22.38
CA ARG A 210 -7.14 1.52 -22.95
C ARG A 210 -5.62 1.74 -22.89
N GLU A 211 -5.14 2.92 -22.50
CA GLU A 211 -3.72 3.17 -22.30
C GLU A 211 -3.24 2.53 -20.99
N LYS A 212 -1.94 2.23 -20.91
CA LYS A 212 -1.32 1.72 -19.68
C LYS A 212 -1.60 2.71 -18.54
N LEU A 213 -2.24 2.22 -17.48
CA LEU A 213 -2.46 3.00 -16.26
C LEU A 213 -1.14 3.51 -15.69
N SER A 214 -1.10 4.78 -15.33
CA SER A 214 0.09 5.34 -14.68
C SER A 214 0.26 4.71 -13.29
N ALA A 215 1.52 4.49 -12.88
CA ALA A 215 1.81 3.97 -11.54
C ALA A 215 1.22 4.86 -10.44
N PHE A 216 1.16 6.18 -10.66
CA PHE A 216 0.52 7.11 -9.74
C PHE A 216 -0.98 6.82 -9.59
N ASP A 217 -1.72 6.74 -10.70
CA ASP A 217 -3.18 6.51 -10.66
C ASP A 217 -3.51 5.12 -10.07
N PHE A 218 -2.63 4.14 -10.29
CA PHE A 218 -2.76 2.80 -9.69
C PHE A 218 -2.49 2.78 -8.18
N CYS A 219 -1.46 3.48 -7.71
CA CYS A 219 -1.06 3.46 -6.29
C CYS A 219 -1.86 4.44 -5.42
N LEU A 220 -2.37 5.54 -6.00
CA LEU A 220 -2.99 6.63 -5.25
C LEU A 220 -4.15 6.17 -4.34
N PRO A 221 -5.11 5.33 -4.76
CA PRO A 221 -6.19 4.86 -3.88
C PRO A 221 -5.65 4.16 -2.62
N THR A 222 -4.67 3.27 -2.77
CA THR A 222 -4.09 2.53 -1.64
C THR A 222 -3.29 3.44 -0.73
N ILE A 223 -2.46 4.32 -1.29
CA ILE A 223 -1.68 5.30 -0.51
C ILE A 223 -2.62 6.22 0.26
N ASN A 224 -3.69 6.70 -0.37
CA ASN A 224 -4.69 7.55 0.25
C ASN A 224 -5.42 6.80 1.38
N ALA A 225 -5.95 5.61 1.11
CA ALA A 225 -6.68 4.82 2.10
C ALA A 225 -5.83 4.49 3.33
N VAL A 226 -4.62 3.97 3.12
CA VAL A 226 -3.70 3.61 4.21
C VAL A 226 -3.18 4.87 4.91
N GLY A 227 -2.74 5.88 4.16
CA GLY A 227 -2.18 7.12 4.71
C GLY A 227 -3.20 7.90 5.54
N SER A 228 -4.42 8.07 5.04
CA SER A 228 -5.50 8.74 5.78
C SER A 228 -5.89 7.96 7.03
N TYR A 229 -5.99 6.63 6.97
CA TYR A 229 -6.29 5.85 8.17
C TYR A 229 -5.20 5.97 9.24
N LEU A 230 -3.93 5.83 8.86
CA LEU A 230 -2.81 5.95 9.79
C LEU A 230 -2.74 7.36 10.40
N ALA A 231 -2.91 8.41 9.60
CA ALA A 231 -2.92 9.79 10.08
C ALA A 231 -4.08 10.05 11.05
N ALA A 232 -5.30 9.58 10.72
CA ALA A 232 -6.45 9.68 11.59
C ALA A 232 -6.24 8.91 12.91
N ARG A 233 -5.69 7.71 12.83
CA ARG A 233 -5.45 6.83 13.98
C ARG A 233 -4.51 7.47 15.00
N VAL A 234 -3.41 8.07 14.54
CA VAL A 234 -2.46 8.78 15.43
C VAL A 234 -3.15 9.87 16.25
N VAL A 235 -4.05 10.64 15.63
CA VAL A 235 -4.75 11.73 16.33
C VAL A 235 -5.87 11.20 17.23
N VAL A 236 -6.67 10.24 16.75
CA VAL A 236 -7.78 9.66 17.53
C VAL A 236 -7.26 8.93 18.77
N GLU A 237 -6.22 8.09 18.63
CA GLU A 237 -5.60 7.41 19.78
C GLU A 237 -4.93 8.42 20.74
N GLY A 238 -4.34 9.50 20.21
CA GLY A 238 -3.73 10.53 21.02
C GLY A 238 -4.72 11.37 21.84
N THR A 239 -5.97 11.48 21.40
CA THR A 239 -7.01 12.36 21.99
C THR A 239 -8.10 11.61 22.75
N ASP A 240 -7.83 10.37 23.19
CA ASP A 240 -8.81 9.46 23.81
C ASP A 240 -10.09 9.25 22.98
N GLY A 241 -9.98 9.42 21.66
CA GLY A 241 -11.06 9.22 20.72
C GLY A 241 -11.39 7.74 20.52
N SER A 242 -12.60 7.45 20.05
CA SER A 242 -13.06 6.08 19.85
C SER A 242 -12.38 5.42 18.65
N ALA A 243 -11.44 4.51 18.91
CA ALA A 243 -10.81 3.66 17.89
C ALA A 243 -11.85 2.83 17.11
N LEU A 244 -12.92 2.41 17.77
CA LEU A 244 -14.04 1.70 17.14
C LEU A 244 -14.77 2.59 16.14
N ALA A 245 -15.11 3.84 16.51
CA ALA A 245 -15.78 4.76 15.60
C ALA A 245 -14.93 5.05 14.36
N LEU A 246 -13.63 5.33 14.53
CA LEU A 246 -12.70 5.51 13.43
C LEU A 246 -12.65 4.27 12.52
N SER A 247 -12.60 3.08 13.11
CA SER A 247 -12.53 1.82 12.35
C SER A 247 -13.81 1.55 11.56
N LEU A 248 -14.99 1.86 12.12
CA LEU A 248 -16.26 1.76 11.40
C LEU A 248 -16.32 2.72 10.21
N VAL A 249 -15.85 3.96 10.37
CA VAL A 249 -15.73 4.91 9.27
C VAL A 249 -14.76 4.39 8.20
N ALA A 250 -13.61 3.85 8.60
CA ALA A 250 -12.64 3.25 7.69
C ALA A 250 -13.22 2.06 6.92
N ILE A 251 -14.02 1.20 7.56
CA ILE A 251 -14.73 0.10 6.90
C ILE A 251 -15.73 0.65 5.87
N LEU A 252 -16.48 1.71 6.19
CA LEU A 252 -17.37 2.37 5.23
C LEU A 252 -16.58 2.87 4.01
N PHE A 253 -15.44 3.51 4.21
CA PHE A 253 -14.57 3.93 3.10
C PHE A 253 -14.00 2.74 2.33
N ALA A 254 -13.69 1.60 2.97
CA ALA A 254 -13.27 0.39 2.27
C ALA A 254 -14.39 -0.12 1.34
N LEU A 255 -15.65 -0.09 1.79
CA LEU A 255 -16.82 -0.40 0.97
C LEU A 255 -16.99 0.59 -0.20
N VAL A 256 -16.71 1.88 -0.01
CA VAL A 256 -16.69 2.86 -1.10
C VAL A 256 -15.64 2.50 -2.16
N HIS A 257 -14.45 2.05 -1.77
CA HIS A 257 -13.44 1.57 -2.71
C HIS A 257 -13.92 0.33 -3.48
N PHE A 258 -14.51 -0.66 -2.80
CA PHE A 258 -15.11 -1.82 -3.47
C PHE A 258 -16.28 -1.42 -4.39
N GLY A 259 -17.08 -0.43 -4.01
CA GLY A 259 -18.15 0.13 -4.85
C GLY A 259 -17.60 0.82 -6.09
N ALA A 260 -16.51 1.58 -5.98
CA ALA A 260 -15.81 2.18 -7.11
C ALA A 260 -15.25 1.10 -8.05
N ALA A 261 -14.64 0.05 -7.50
CA ALA A 261 -14.17 -1.12 -8.25
C ALA A 261 -15.32 -1.80 -9.02
N PHE A 262 -16.44 -2.04 -8.33
CA PHE A 262 -17.65 -2.60 -8.94
C PHE A 262 -18.19 -1.72 -10.08
N GLY A 263 -18.28 -0.41 -9.86
CA GLY A 263 -18.73 0.55 -10.87
C GLY A 263 -17.81 0.62 -12.10
N LEU A 264 -16.50 0.38 -11.94
CA LEU A 264 -15.57 0.22 -13.05
C LEU A 264 -15.76 -1.12 -13.77
N ALA A 265 -16.03 -2.20 -13.03
CA ALA A 265 -16.32 -3.53 -13.57
C ALA A 265 -17.58 -3.58 -14.44
N MET A 266 -18.63 -2.86 -14.05
CA MET A 266 -19.88 -2.80 -14.81
C MET A 266 -19.77 -2.12 -16.18
N ARG A 267 -18.62 -1.53 -16.52
CA ARG A 267 -18.40 -0.90 -17.83
C ARG A 267 -18.12 -1.90 -18.96
N ASN A 268 -18.01 -3.19 -18.65
CA ASN A 268 -17.76 -4.27 -19.62
C ASN A 268 -16.55 -4.01 -20.53
N ILE A 269 -15.47 -3.47 -19.96
CA ILE A 269 -14.19 -3.31 -20.65
C ILE A 269 -13.32 -4.53 -20.31
N ASP A 270 -12.76 -5.19 -21.33
CA ASP A 270 -11.91 -6.37 -21.17
C ASP A 270 -10.78 -6.15 -20.16
N GLY A 271 -10.59 -7.10 -19.24
CA GLY A 271 -9.57 -7.07 -18.18
C GLY A 271 -9.81 -6.02 -17.08
N VAL A 272 -10.85 -5.21 -17.21
CA VAL A 272 -11.36 -4.22 -16.26
C VAL A 272 -10.27 -3.30 -15.68
N PRO A 273 -9.73 -2.38 -16.51
CA PRO A 273 -8.59 -1.56 -16.12
C PRO A 273 -8.89 -0.70 -14.90
N GLY A 274 -7.97 -0.72 -13.93
CA GLY A 274 -8.01 0.14 -12.74
C GLY A 274 -8.89 -0.38 -11.61
N THR A 275 -9.73 -1.39 -11.83
CA THR A 275 -10.52 -2.04 -10.77
C THR A 275 -9.63 -2.59 -9.66
N ASN A 276 -8.49 -3.20 -10.03
CA ASN A 276 -7.57 -3.74 -9.04
C ASN A 276 -7.00 -2.67 -8.09
N SER A 277 -6.80 -1.43 -8.56
CA SER A 277 -6.31 -0.33 -7.73
C SER A 277 -7.23 -0.08 -6.53
N PHE A 278 -8.55 -0.03 -6.79
CA PHE A 278 -9.55 0.15 -5.74
C PHE A 278 -9.78 -1.11 -4.91
N VAL A 279 -9.70 -2.32 -5.48
CA VAL A 279 -9.77 -3.58 -4.71
C VAL A 279 -8.62 -3.68 -3.71
N VAL A 280 -7.40 -3.33 -4.11
CA VAL A 280 -6.23 -3.31 -3.21
C VAL A 280 -6.43 -2.28 -2.11
N ALA A 281 -6.87 -1.07 -2.44
CA ALA A 281 -7.12 -0.02 -1.46
C ALA A 281 -8.19 -0.40 -0.44
N GLY A 282 -9.33 -0.93 -0.90
CA GLY A 282 -10.40 -1.42 -0.03
C GLY A 282 -9.95 -2.59 0.86
N SER A 283 -9.19 -3.53 0.30
CA SER A 283 -8.65 -4.68 1.04
C SER A 283 -7.64 -4.25 2.10
N ALA A 284 -6.74 -3.31 1.78
CA ALA A 284 -5.75 -2.77 2.70
C ALA A 284 -6.39 -1.98 3.84
N LEU A 285 -7.39 -1.15 3.53
CA LEU A 285 -8.11 -0.38 4.54
C LEU A 285 -8.91 -1.29 5.48
N LEU A 286 -9.57 -2.32 4.93
CA LEU A 286 -10.28 -3.31 5.71
C LEU A 286 -9.31 -4.09 6.61
N ALA A 287 -8.16 -4.52 6.09
CA ALA A 287 -7.13 -5.20 6.84
C ALA A 287 -6.64 -4.40 8.06
N LEU A 288 -6.52 -3.07 7.93
CA LEU A 288 -6.09 -2.17 8.99
C LEU A 288 -7.20 -1.84 10.01
N ALA A 289 -8.45 -1.72 9.56
CA ALA A 289 -9.57 -1.29 10.38
C ALA A 289 -10.25 -2.42 11.16
N LEU A 290 -10.33 -3.62 10.56
CA LEU A 290 -11.14 -4.71 11.09
C LEU A 290 -10.71 -5.22 12.47
N PRO A 291 -9.40 -5.36 12.80
CA PRO A 291 -8.97 -5.77 14.14
C PRO A 291 -9.46 -4.83 15.24
N ALA A 292 -9.40 -3.52 15.00
CA ALA A 292 -9.85 -2.51 15.95
C ALA A 292 -11.39 -2.44 16.03
N ALA A 293 -12.09 -2.59 14.91
CA ALA A 293 -13.56 -2.65 14.90
C ALA A 293 -14.11 -3.87 15.67
N LEU A 294 -13.47 -5.02 15.56
CA LEU A 294 -13.88 -6.26 16.24
C LEU A 294 -13.30 -6.39 17.66
N GLY A 295 -12.41 -5.47 18.07
CA GLY A 295 -11.67 -5.56 19.33
C GLY A 295 -10.74 -6.78 19.44
N SER A 296 -10.51 -7.49 18.33
CA SER A 296 -9.76 -8.75 18.31
C SER A 296 -9.15 -9.02 16.94
N GLY A 297 -7.83 -9.12 16.88
CA GLY A 297 -7.10 -9.56 15.70
C GLY A 297 -7.41 -11.02 15.32
N PHE A 298 -7.75 -11.86 16.31
CA PHE A 298 -8.18 -13.23 16.06
C PHE A 298 -9.48 -13.28 15.24
N ALA A 299 -10.47 -12.46 15.61
CA ALA A 299 -11.75 -12.42 14.91
C ALA A 299 -11.66 -11.79 13.51
N ALA A 300 -10.74 -10.84 13.30
CA ALA A 300 -10.55 -10.18 12.01
C ALA A 300 -9.98 -11.11 10.93
N ALA A 301 -9.05 -12.00 11.30
CA ALA A 301 -8.38 -12.89 10.34
C ALA A 301 -9.33 -13.79 9.50
N PRO A 302 -10.30 -14.53 10.08
CA PRO A 302 -11.23 -15.34 9.29
C PRO A 302 -12.14 -14.49 8.39
N VAL A 303 -12.54 -13.29 8.83
CA VAL A 303 -13.33 -12.38 7.99
C VAL A 303 -12.51 -11.92 6.78
N LEU A 304 -11.23 -11.55 6.97
CA LEU A 304 -10.34 -11.20 5.86
C LEU A 304 -10.11 -12.39 4.90
N ALA A 305 -10.03 -13.62 5.41
CA ALA A 305 -9.94 -14.82 4.59
C ALA A 305 -11.21 -15.04 3.74
N VAL A 306 -12.39 -14.79 4.29
CA VAL A 306 -13.67 -14.84 3.54
C VAL A 306 -13.71 -13.74 2.47
N VAL A 307 -13.25 -12.53 2.80
CA VAL A 307 -13.14 -11.44 1.81
C VAL A 307 -12.14 -11.81 0.71
N ALA A 308 -10.99 -12.41 1.04
CA ALA A 308 -10.03 -12.91 0.05
C ALA A 308 -10.68 -13.91 -0.91
N LEU A 309 -11.43 -14.89 -0.40
CA LEU A 309 -12.22 -15.80 -1.23
C LEU A 309 -13.23 -15.05 -2.12
N GLY A 310 -13.95 -14.07 -1.57
CA GLY A 310 -14.88 -13.23 -2.32
C GLY A 310 -14.20 -12.48 -3.48
N VAL A 311 -13.02 -11.89 -3.22
CA VAL A 311 -12.21 -11.23 -4.24
C VAL A 311 -11.74 -12.23 -5.31
N ALA A 312 -11.41 -13.46 -4.94
CA ALA A 312 -11.07 -14.51 -5.90
C ALA A 312 -12.25 -14.92 -6.79
N VAL A 313 -13.46 -15.00 -6.24
CA VAL A 313 -14.70 -15.22 -7.02
C VAL A 313 -14.95 -14.05 -7.97
N LEU A 314 -14.76 -12.81 -7.51
CA LEU A 314 -14.89 -11.62 -8.36
C LEU A 314 -13.83 -11.57 -9.47
N SER A 315 -12.61 -12.06 -9.21
CA SER A 315 -11.54 -12.09 -10.22
C SER A 315 -11.90 -12.90 -11.46
N ASP A 316 -12.62 -14.01 -11.27
CA ASP A 316 -13.12 -14.87 -12.35
C ASP A 316 -14.28 -14.18 -13.09
N ARG A 317 -15.27 -13.70 -12.34
CA ARG A 317 -16.44 -12.97 -12.90
C ARG A 317 -16.05 -11.74 -13.72
N TRP A 318 -15.00 -11.04 -13.30
CA TRP A 318 -14.51 -9.83 -13.96
C TRP A 318 -13.35 -10.11 -14.93
N GLY A 319 -12.91 -11.36 -15.06
CA GLY A 319 -11.81 -11.72 -15.97
C GLY A 319 -10.50 -10.98 -15.68
N SER A 320 -10.16 -10.71 -14.41
CA SER A 320 -8.97 -9.94 -14.03
C SER A 320 -7.98 -10.74 -13.18
N GLY A 321 -6.85 -11.13 -13.78
CA GLY A 321 -5.76 -11.78 -13.06
C GLY A 321 -5.12 -10.89 -11.97
N ALA A 322 -5.14 -9.56 -12.12
CA ALA A 322 -4.59 -8.69 -11.08
C ALA A 322 -5.37 -8.80 -9.76
N ILE A 323 -6.70 -8.93 -9.85
CA ILE A 323 -7.61 -9.10 -8.71
C ILE A 323 -7.40 -10.47 -8.06
N ARG A 324 -7.12 -11.50 -8.86
CA ARG A 324 -6.74 -12.82 -8.36
C ARG A 324 -5.46 -12.75 -7.53
N ALA A 325 -4.42 -12.04 -7.99
CA ALA A 325 -3.21 -11.84 -7.19
C ALA A 325 -3.48 -11.09 -5.88
N THR A 326 -4.35 -10.07 -5.89
CA THR A 326 -4.77 -9.37 -4.67
C THR A 326 -5.50 -10.28 -3.69
N SER A 327 -6.31 -11.23 -4.17
CA SER A 327 -6.95 -12.23 -3.32
C SER A 327 -5.91 -13.10 -2.59
N TYR A 328 -4.81 -13.48 -3.26
CA TYR A 328 -3.74 -14.25 -2.65
C TYR A 328 -2.99 -13.44 -1.59
N LEU A 329 -2.66 -12.19 -1.89
CA LEU A 329 -2.01 -11.29 -0.93
C LEU A 329 -2.88 -11.07 0.32
N LEU A 330 -4.20 -10.89 0.15
CA LEU A 330 -5.12 -10.74 1.27
C LEU A 330 -5.22 -12.02 2.10
N GLN A 331 -5.18 -13.19 1.46
CA GLN A 331 -5.16 -14.49 2.16
C GLN A 331 -3.88 -14.68 2.98
N VAL A 332 -2.73 -14.27 2.44
CA VAL A 332 -1.44 -14.25 3.16
C VAL A 332 -1.54 -13.31 4.36
N TYR A 333 -2.01 -12.09 4.15
CA TYR A 333 -2.16 -11.12 5.24
C TYR A 333 -3.06 -11.67 6.36
N ALA A 334 -4.19 -12.28 6.01
CA ALA A 334 -5.11 -12.85 6.99
C ALA A 334 -4.43 -13.90 7.88
N VAL A 335 -3.66 -14.82 7.28
CA VAL A 335 -3.00 -15.88 8.05
C VAL A 335 -1.77 -15.39 8.82
N VAL A 336 -1.00 -14.46 8.25
CA VAL A 336 0.13 -13.83 8.94
C VAL A 336 -0.36 -13.00 10.12
N SER A 337 -1.46 -12.25 9.95
CA SER A 337 -2.09 -11.48 11.03
C SER A 337 -2.54 -12.40 12.17
N LEU A 338 -3.21 -13.52 11.86
CA LEU A 338 -3.57 -14.52 12.87
C LEU A 338 -2.32 -15.04 13.61
N ALA A 339 -1.28 -15.41 12.86
CA ALA A 339 -0.03 -15.94 13.41
C ALA A 339 0.66 -14.94 14.34
N LEU A 340 0.78 -13.68 13.91
CA LEU A 340 1.36 -12.59 14.70
C LEU A 340 0.55 -12.36 15.98
N ASN A 341 -0.79 -12.36 15.91
CA ASN A 341 -1.62 -12.22 17.11
C ASN A 341 -1.41 -13.36 18.11
N PHE A 342 -1.25 -14.61 17.65
CA PHE A 342 -0.89 -15.73 18.52
C PHE A 342 0.50 -15.59 19.12
N LEU A 343 1.46 -15.02 18.39
CA LEU A 343 2.83 -14.83 18.86
C LEU A 343 2.94 -13.68 19.87
N THR A 344 2.22 -12.58 19.65
CA THR A 344 2.31 -11.38 20.51
C THR A 344 1.46 -11.50 21.76
N ASN A 345 0.23 -12.03 21.62
CA ASN A 345 -0.76 -12.02 22.69
C ASN A 345 -0.95 -13.38 23.36
N GLY A 346 -0.28 -14.42 22.86
CA GLY A 346 -0.49 -15.79 23.30
C GLY A 346 -1.86 -16.35 22.89
N LEU A 347 -2.31 -17.39 23.60
CA LEU A 347 -3.64 -17.96 23.39
C LEU A 347 -4.69 -17.18 24.19
N PRO A 348 -5.85 -16.87 23.58
CA PRO A 348 -6.92 -16.18 24.30
C PRO A 348 -7.47 -17.04 25.45
N ALA A 349 -8.00 -16.37 26.48
CA ALA A 349 -8.47 -17.02 27.71
C ALA A 349 -9.65 -17.98 27.50
N SER A 350 -10.41 -17.84 26.42
CA SER A 350 -11.48 -18.76 26.05
C SER A 350 -10.98 -19.79 25.01
N PRO A 351 -11.20 -21.10 25.22
CA PRO A 351 -10.87 -22.13 24.23
C PRO A 351 -11.49 -21.88 22.87
N LEU A 352 -12.74 -21.39 22.85
CA LEU A 352 -13.45 -21.09 21.61
C LEU A 352 -12.85 -19.89 20.87
N ALA A 353 -12.38 -18.87 21.61
CA ALA A 353 -11.78 -17.68 21.03
C ALA A 353 -10.47 -17.96 20.28
N GLY A 354 -9.74 -19.03 20.63
CA GLY A 354 -8.51 -19.44 19.95
C GLY A 354 -8.76 -20.45 18.82
N THR A 355 -9.69 -21.38 19.03
CA THR A 355 -9.94 -22.49 18.09
C THR A 355 -10.83 -22.07 16.92
N VAL A 356 -11.94 -21.36 17.17
CA VAL A 356 -12.92 -21.00 16.14
C VAL A 356 -12.29 -20.16 15.02
N PRO A 357 -11.48 -19.11 15.30
CA PRO A 357 -10.87 -18.32 14.24
C PRO A 357 -9.86 -19.10 13.40
N GLY A 358 -9.06 -19.97 14.03
CA GLY A 358 -8.14 -20.86 13.32
C GLY A 358 -8.87 -21.82 12.37
N ALA A 359 -9.95 -22.44 12.85
CA ALA A 359 -10.80 -23.32 12.04
C ALA A 359 -11.48 -22.59 10.88
N ALA A 360 -12.08 -21.42 11.16
CA ALA A 360 -12.77 -20.64 10.14
C ALA A 360 -11.80 -20.14 9.06
N LEU A 361 -10.61 -19.65 9.44
CA LEU A 361 -9.58 -19.23 8.50
C LEU A 361 -9.08 -20.42 7.66
N ALA A 362 -8.81 -21.56 8.29
CA ALA A 362 -8.37 -22.77 7.60
C ALA A 362 -9.41 -23.24 6.58
N ALA A 363 -10.68 -23.26 6.96
CA ALA A 363 -11.78 -23.62 6.07
C ALA A 363 -11.92 -22.65 4.90
N ALA A 364 -11.94 -21.34 5.17
CA ALA A 364 -12.03 -20.31 4.12
C ALA A 364 -10.85 -20.40 3.14
N ALA A 365 -9.62 -20.54 3.64
CA ALA A 365 -8.42 -20.69 2.83
C ALA A 365 -8.42 -21.99 1.99
N LEU A 366 -8.92 -23.10 2.54
CA LEU A 366 -9.03 -24.37 1.81
C LEU A 366 -10.10 -24.29 0.71
N VAL A 367 -11.23 -23.64 1.00
CA VAL A 367 -12.27 -23.36 -0.01
C VAL A 367 -11.70 -22.45 -1.10
N HIS A 368 -10.93 -21.43 -0.73
CA HIS A 368 -10.22 -20.56 -1.66
C HIS A 368 -9.26 -21.35 -2.56
N TYR A 369 -8.41 -22.21 -1.99
CA TYR A 369 -7.55 -23.10 -2.77
C TYR A 369 -8.32 -23.98 -3.76
N ARG A 370 -9.37 -24.65 -3.27
CA ARG A 370 -10.20 -25.52 -4.11
C ARG A 370 -10.94 -24.74 -5.21
N TRP A 371 -11.40 -23.53 -4.90
CA TRP A 371 -12.01 -22.64 -5.86
C TRP A 371 -11.02 -22.29 -6.96
N CYS A 372 -9.79 -21.92 -6.58
CA CYS A 372 -8.73 -21.57 -7.52
C CYS A 372 -8.38 -22.69 -8.48
N ARG A 373 -8.35 -23.94 -8.00
CA ARG A 373 -8.03 -25.11 -8.83
C ARG A 373 -9.20 -25.59 -9.70
N ARG A 374 -10.41 -25.10 -9.48
CA ARG A 374 -11.58 -25.38 -10.31
C ARG A 374 -11.83 -24.34 -11.39
N HIS A 375 -11.30 -23.12 -11.22
CA HIS A 375 -11.54 -22.01 -12.13
C HIS A 375 -10.21 -21.62 -12.79
N PRO A 376 -10.14 -21.62 -14.13
CA PRO A 376 -8.91 -21.28 -14.84
C PRO A 376 -8.49 -19.83 -14.56
N LEU A 377 -7.22 -19.53 -14.80
CA LEU A 377 -6.70 -18.17 -14.67
C LEU A 377 -7.49 -17.19 -15.54
N PRO A 378 -8.08 -16.12 -14.96
CA PRO A 378 -8.67 -15.05 -15.74
C PRO A 378 -7.60 -14.30 -16.55
N ALA A 379 -8.02 -13.53 -17.57
CA ALA A 379 -7.16 -12.92 -18.59
C ALA A 379 -5.83 -12.30 -18.10
N ARG A 380 -4.83 -12.31 -18.99
CA ARG A 380 -3.39 -12.04 -18.74
C ARG A 380 -3.14 -10.76 -17.92
N SER A 381 -2.89 -10.92 -16.62
CA SER A 381 -2.15 -9.92 -15.84
C SER A 381 -0.65 -10.05 -16.14
N PRO A 382 0.17 -8.99 -15.96
CA PRO A 382 1.62 -9.11 -16.15
C PRO A 382 2.26 -10.19 -15.26
N LEU A 383 1.71 -10.42 -14.06
CA LEU A 383 2.18 -11.45 -13.14
C LEU A 383 1.98 -12.85 -13.72
N PHE A 384 0.76 -13.18 -14.14
CA PHE A 384 0.44 -14.50 -14.68
C PHE A 384 0.87 -14.67 -16.14
N ALA A 385 1.16 -13.59 -16.86
CA ALA A 385 1.69 -13.66 -18.22
C ALA A 385 3.21 -13.91 -18.26
N THR A 386 3.95 -13.37 -17.29
CA THR A 386 5.42 -13.34 -17.32
C THR A 386 6.06 -14.24 -16.28
N TYR A 387 5.52 -14.28 -15.06
CA TYR A 387 6.19 -14.90 -13.91
C TYR A 387 5.50 -16.17 -13.41
N ASP A 388 4.16 -16.22 -13.46
CA ASP A 388 3.38 -17.32 -12.92
C ASP A 388 2.36 -17.85 -13.93
N THR A 389 2.83 -18.44 -15.02
CA THR A 389 1.95 -18.88 -16.13
C THR A 389 1.03 -20.05 -15.75
N GLU A 390 1.35 -20.78 -14.68
CA GLU A 390 0.63 -21.99 -14.25
C GLU A 390 -0.19 -21.77 -12.96
N ASP A 391 -0.32 -20.55 -12.46
CA ASP A 391 -0.99 -20.24 -11.18
C ASP A 391 -0.38 -21.00 -9.99
N LEU A 392 0.95 -21.15 -9.97
CA LEU A 392 1.69 -21.76 -8.86
C LEU A 392 1.52 -20.94 -7.57
N SER A 393 1.35 -19.62 -7.67
CA SER A 393 1.04 -18.76 -6.52
C SER A 393 -0.29 -19.10 -5.85
N GLY A 394 -1.22 -19.77 -6.55
CA GLY A 394 -2.42 -20.34 -5.94
C GLY A 394 -2.12 -21.30 -4.77
N ALA A 395 -0.95 -21.95 -4.75
CA ALA A 395 -0.50 -22.82 -3.64
C ALA A 395 -0.41 -22.08 -2.30
N VAL A 396 -0.25 -20.76 -2.33
CA VAL A 396 -0.19 -19.92 -1.13
C VAL A 396 -1.50 -19.99 -0.33
N THR A 397 -2.64 -20.16 -0.99
CA THR A 397 -3.94 -20.34 -0.31
C THR A 397 -4.00 -21.68 0.44
N LEU A 398 -3.37 -22.74 -0.09
CA LEU A 398 -3.22 -24.02 0.61
C LEU A 398 -2.27 -23.87 1.81
N LEU A 399 -1.15 -23.17 1.65
CA LEU A 399 -0.24 -22.86 2.77
C LEU A 399 -0.95 -22.07 3.87
N ALA A 400 -1.82 -21.12 3.51
CA ALA A 400 -2.64 -20.40 4.46
C ALA A 400 -3.63 -21.32 5.19
N ALA A 401 -4.25 -22.27 4.48
CA ALA A 401 -5.13 -23.28 5.08
C ALA A 401 -4.40 -24.19 6.08
N LEU A 402 -3.19 -24.64 5.73
CA LEU A 402 -2.35 -25.46 6.59
C LEU A 402 -1.88 -24.69 7.81
N THR A 403 -1.49 -23.43 7.63
CA THR A 403 -1.08 -22.57 8.76
C THR A 403 -2.24 -22.28 9.69
N GLY A 404 -3.44 -21.99 9.15
CA GLY A 404 -4.66 -21.85 9.95
C GLY A 404 -4.99 -23.14 10.73
N SER A 405 -4.86 -24.30 10.08
CA SER A 405 -5.07 -25.62 10.70
C SER A 405 -4.04 -25.90 11.79
N PHE A 406 -2.79 -25.48 11.60
CA PHE A 406 -1.75 -25.56 12.61
C PHE A 406 -2.12 -24.74 13.85
N PHE A 407 -2.57 -23.49 13.69
CA PHE A 407 -2.98 -22.66 14.83
C PHE A 407 -4.24 -23.20 15.53
N LEU A 408 -5.19 -23.77 14.79
CA LEU A 408 -6.31 -24.50 15.37
C LEU A 408 -5.82 -25.66 16.25
N LEU A 409 -5.02 -26.57 15.69
CA LEU A 409 -4.53 -27.75 16.40
C LEU A 409 -3.62 -27.38 17.57
N ARG A 410 -2.81 -26.33 17.41
CA ARG A 410 -2.01 -25.74 18.49
C ARG A 410 -2.90 -25.22 19.61
N ALA A 411 -4.00 -24.53 19.30
CA ALA A 411 -4.93 -24.06 20.33
C ALA A 411 -5.58 -25.24 21.07
N ILE A 412 -6.04 -26.27 20.35
CA ILE A 412 -6.59 -27.50 20.95
C ILE A 412 -5.55 -28.17 21.87
N ALA A 413 -4.33 -28.36 21.37
CA ALA A 413 -3.24 -28.98 22.12
C ALA A 413 -2.90 -28.22 23.40
N TRP A 414 -2.91 -26.88 23.37
CA TRP A 414 -2.65 -26.07 24.57
C TRP A 414 -3.66 -26.36 25.67
N TRP A 415 -4.95 -26.35 25.33
CA TRP A 415 -6.03 -26.55 26.29
C TRP A 415 -6.10 -27.98 26.84
N ILE A 416 -5.62 -28.97 26.08
CA ILE A 416 -5.59 -30.37 26.52
C ILE A 416 -4.33 -30.68 27.33
N ILE A 417 -3.15 -30.20 26.91
CA ILE A 417 -1.86 -30.71 27.40
C ILE A 417 -1.32 -29.88 28.56
N VAL A 418 -1.42 -28.56 28.50
CA VAL A 418 -0.83 -27.67 29.51
C VAL A 418 -1.44 -27.87 30.91
N PRO A 419 -2.76 -28.12 31.07
CA PRO A 419 -3.34 -28.36 32.38
C PRO A 419 -2.96 -29.68 33.06
N VAL A 420 -2.34 -30.64 32.34
CA VAL A 420 -2.18 -32.04 32.81
C VAL A 420 -1.00 -32.24 33.77
N GLY A 421 -0.13 -31.24 33.96
CA GLY A 421 0.92 -31.28 34.99
C GLY A 421 2.22 -30.56 34.60
N PRO A 422 3.30 -30.71 35.41
CA PRO A 422 4.54 -29.94 35.27
C PRO A 422 5.30 -30.18 33.95
N GLY A 423 5.07 -31.31 33.26
CA GLY A 423 5.63 -31.60 31.92
C GLY A 423 4.81 -31.03 30.75
N GLY A 424 3.73 -30.30 31.02
CA GLY A 424 2.82 -29.74 30.02
C GLY A 424 3.51 -28.82 28.98
N PRO A 425 4.37 -27.87 29.38
CA PRO A 425 5.04 -26.97 28.43
C PRO A 425 5.98 -27.68 27.44
N GLU A 426 6.81 -28.60 27.91
CA GLU A 426 7.72 -29.38 27.05
C GLU A 426 6.95 -30.30 26.10
N THR A 427 5.88 -30.92 26.60
CA THR A 427 4.98 -31.76 25.80
C THR A 427 4.26 -30.94 24.73
N PHE A 428 3.80 -29.74 25.07
CA PHE A 428 3.17 -28.82 24.14
C PHE A 428 4.13 -28.36 23.03
N GLN A 429 5.38 -28.07 23.38
CA GLN A 429 6.41 -27.67 22.41
C GLN A 429 6.68 -28.77 21.39
N CYS A 430 6.82 -30.02 21.83
CA CYS A 430 7.01 -31.19 20.96
C CYS A 430 5.77 -31.50 20.13
N THR A 431 4.57 -31.29 20.69
CA THR A 431 3.29 -31.52 19.99
C THR A 431 3.15 -30.64 18.75
N GLN A 432 3.67 -29.41 18.77
CA GLN A 432 3.68 -28.55 17.58
C GLN A 432 4.43 -29.16 16.40
N SER A 433 5.58 -29.80 16.66
CA SER A 433 6.39 -30.48 15.65
C SER A 433 5.68 -31.72 15.11
N ILE A 434 5.05 -32.50 16.01
CA ILE A 434 4.24 -33.66 15.64
C ILE A 434 3.09 -33.24 14.71
N ILE A 435 2.38 -32.16 15.01
CA ILE A 435 1.31 -31.63 14.15
C ILE A 435 1.84 -31.31 12.75
N ILE A 436 2.99 -30.62 12.65
CA ILE A 436 3.59 -30.24 11.35
C ILE A 436 4.01 -31.49 10.57
N ASN A 437 4.69 -32.45 11.21
CA ASN A 437 5.19 -33.66 10.57
C ASN A 437 4.05 -34.57 10.09
N LEU A 438 2.98 -34.73 10.89
CA LEU A 438 1.79 -35.48 10.49
C LEU A 438 1.04 -34.81 9.35
N ALA A 439 0.95 -33.47 9.33
CA ALA A 439 0.37 -32.74 8.21
C ALA A 439 1.19 -32.95 6.91
N ALA A 440 2.52 -32.88 6.98
CA ALA A 440 3.39 -33.15 5.85
C ALA A 440 3.25 -34.58 5.33
N LEU A 441 3.14 -35.56 6.23
CA LEU A 441 2.91 -36.95 5.89
C LEU A 441 1.57 -37.14 5.18
N GLY A 442 0.49 -36.59 5.74
CA GLY A 442 -0.85 -36.67 5.17
C GLY A 442 -0.91 -36.04 3.77
N LEU A 443 -0.29 -34.87 3.60
CA LEU A 443 -0.18 -34.20 2.30
C LEU A 443 0.64 -35.03 1.30
N GLY A 444 1.75 -35.65 1.72
CA GLY A 444 2.57 -36.52 0.88
C GLY A 444 1.80 -37.72 0.34
N LEU A 445 1.10 -38.43 1.24
CA LEU A 445 0.26 -39.56 0.88
C LEU A 445 -0.89 -39.14 -0.04
N PHE A 446 -1.53 -38.00 0.25
CA PHE A 446 -2.59 -37.45 -0.58
C PHE A 446 -2.09 -37.03 -1.97
N ALA A 447 -0.93 -36.37 -2.05
CA ALA A 447 -0.29 -35.98 -3.30
C ALA A 447 0.09 -37.21 -4.14
N PHE A 448 0.62 -38.26 -3.51
CA PHE A 448 0.94 -39.52 -4.18
C PHE A 448 -0.31 -40.19 -4.75
N ARG A 449 -1.41 -40.24 -3.98
CA ARG A 449 -2.68 -40.83 -4.42
C ARG A 449 -3.31 -40.03 -5.57
N THR A 450 -3.28 -38.70 -5.49
CA THR A 450 -3.89 -37.81 -6.50
C THR A 450 -2.97 -37.48 -7.68
N ARG A 451 -1.70 -37.92 -7.63
CA ARG A 451 -0.63 -37.56 -8.59
C ARG A 451 -0.51 -36.06 -8.84
N ASN A 452 -0.77 -35.24 -7.82
CA ASN A 452 -0.67 -33.78 -7.92
C ASN A 452 0.72 -33.26 -7.50
N ARG A 453 1.47 -32.74 -8.48
CA ARG A 453 2.84 -32.21 -8.27
C ARG A 453 2.88 -30.99 -7.34
N GLU A 454 1.85 -30.16 -7.36
CA GLU A 454 1.77 -28.96 -6.53
C GLU A 454 1.66 -29.33 -5.05
N ILE A 455 0.72 -30.21 -4.71
CA ILE A 455 0.51 -30.68 -3.33
C ILE A 455 1.76 -31.40 -2.81
N ARG A 456 2.44 -32.15 -3.69
CA ARG A 456 3.73 -32.77 -3.37
C ARG A 456 4.77 -31.72 -3.00
N ASN A 457 4.93 -30.67 -3.81
CA ASN A 457 5.88 -29.60 -3.52
C ASN A 457 5.54 -28.87 -2.20
N VAL A 458 4.25 -28.65 -1.92
CA VAL A 458 3.80 -28.11 -0.63
C VAL A 458 4.14 -29.06 0.51
N ALA A 459 3.94 -30.38 0.36
CA ALA A 459 4.31 -31.36 1.37
C ALA A 459 5.82 -31.38 1.67
N ILE A 460 6.66 -31.23 0.64
CA ILE A 460 8.12 -31.08 0.78
C ILE A 460 8.48 -29.79 1.54
N LEU A 461 7.77 -28.69 1.27
CA LEU A 461 7.98 -27.44 2.00
C LEU A 461 7.57 -27.60 3.48
N VAL A 462 6.43 -28.21 3.77
CA VAL A 462 5.97 -28.42 5.16
C VAL A 462 6.92 -29.33 5.94
N ILE A 463 7.46 -30.39 5.32
CA ILE A 463 8.44 -31.25 6.02
C ILE A 463 9.75 -30.52 6.30
N ALA A 464 10.19 -29.58 5.44
CA ALA A 464 11.37 -28.77 5.71
C ALA A 464 11.15 -27.86 6.95
N VAL A 465 9.96 -27.26 7.08
CA VAL A 465 9.57 -26.52 8.29
C VAL A 465 9.53 -27.43 9.51
N GLY A 466 8.99 -28.64 9.36
CA GLY A 466 8.98 -29.67 10.40
C GLY A 466 10.39 -30.07 10.84
N ALA A 467 11.34 -30.17 9.92
CA ALA A 467 12.74 -30.48 10.21
C ALA A 467 13.38 -29.40 11.11
N VAL A 468 13.25 -28.12 10.72
CA VAL A 468 13.78 -26.97 11.48
C VAL A 468 13.18 -26.95 12.89
N LYS A 469 11.87 -27.12 12.99
CA LYS A 469 11.18 -27.10 14.28
C LYS A 469 11.50 -28.32 15.15
N SER A 470 11.64 -29.51 14.58
CA SER A 470 12.07 -30.72 15.31
C SER A 470 13.53 -30.62 15.78
N ALA A 471 14.41 -29.97 15.00
CA ALA A 471 15.77 -29.67 15.42
C ALA A 471 15.80 -28.67 16.59
N SER A 472 14.91 -27.67 16.59
CA SER A 472 14.74 -26.78 17.75
C SER A 472 14.27 -27.53 19.00
N ASP A 473 13.48 -28.59 18.87
CA ASP A 473 13.06 -29.40 20.02
C ASP A 473 14.22 -30.21 20.61
N LEU A 474 15.10 -30.76 19.75
CA LEU A 474 16.31 -31.47 20.18
C LEU A 474 17.22 -30.61 21.06
N LEU A 475 17.26 -29.30 20.81
CA LEU A 475 18.05 -28.36 21.59
C LEU A 475 17.35 -27.87 22.86
N GLY A 476 16.01 -27.91 22.90
CA GLY A 476 15.21 -27.22 23.91
C GLY A 476 14.41 -28.11 24.87
N THR A 477 14.26 -29.41 24.59
CA THR A 477 13.38 -30.31 25.37
C THR A 477 14.07 -31.64 25.68
N LYS A 478 13.54 -32.42 26.62
CA LYS A 478 14.07 -33.75 27.00
C LYS A 478 12.93 -34.75 27.20
N GLY A 479 13.28 -36.04 27.32
CA GLY A 479 12.34 -37.10 27.68
C GLY A 479 11.46 -37.59 26.54
N VAL A 480 10.36 -38.26 26.90
CA VAL A 480 9.45 -38.96 25.97
C VAL A 480 8.86 -38.05 24.88
N PRO A 481 8.43 -36.80 25.17
CA PRO A 481 7.88 -35.91 24.13
C PRO A 481 8.87 -35.64 22.98
N LEU A 482 10.16 -35.52 23.31
CA LEU A 482 11.21 -35.32 22.32
C LEU A 482 11.35 -36.53 21.39
N VAL A 483 11.35 -37.74 21.96
CA VAL A 483 11.42 -39.00 21.19
C VAL A 483 10.27 -39.07 20.20
N LEU A 484 9.06 -38.72 20.63
CA LEU A 484 7.88 -38.71 19.75
C LEU A 484 7.99 -37.64 18.65
N SER A 485 8.51 -36.45 18.96
CA SER A 485 8.77 -35.39 17.98
C SER A 485 9.74 -35.87 16.88
N VAL A 486 10.89 -36.41 17.27
CA VAL A 486 11.92 -36.93 16.34
C VAL A 486 11.40 -38.12 15.53
N LEU A 487 10.68 -39.04 16.17
CA LEU A 487 10.08 -40.19 15.50
C LEU A 487 9.05 -39.75 14.45
N SER A 488 8.22 -38.76 14.77
CA SER A 488 7.22 -38.22 13.82
C SER A 488 7.88 -37.61 12.58
N PHE A 489 9.02 -36.92 12.76
CA PHE A 489 9.81 -36.39 11.65
C PHE A 489 10.41 -37.52 10.80
N GLY A 490 11.03 -38.52 11.44
CA GLY A 490 11.59 -39.68 10.75
C GLY A 490 10.55 -40.41 9.90
N PHE A 491 9.35 -40.60 10.42
CA PHE A 491 8.24 -41.24 9.70
C PHE A 491 7.74 -40.40 8.51
N ALA A 492 7.60 -39.09 8.69
CA ALA A 492 7.27 -38.18 7.61
C ALA A 492 8.34 -38.20 6.51
N ALA A 493 9.63 -38.16 6.88
CA ALA A 493 10.74 -38.13 5.94
C ALA A 493 10.88 -39.44 5.15
N ALA A 494 10.76 -40.58 5.83
CA ALA A 494 10.75 -41.89 5.18
C ALA A 494 9.60 -42.02 4.18
N THR A 495 8.40 -41.56 4.57
CA THR A 495 7.22 -41.59 3.69
C THR A 495 7.41 -40.70 2.46
N GLN A 496 7.94 -39.49 2.62
CA GLN A 496 8.26 -38.60 1.50
C GLN A 496 9.32 -39.20 0.57
N SER A 497 10.37 -39.81 1.11
CA SER A 497 11.41 -40.49 0.32
C SER A 497 10.83 -41.62 -0.54
N ILE A 498 9.99 -42.49 0.04
CA ILE A 498 9.33 -43.59 -0.67
C ILE A 498 8.39 -43.08 -1.75
N THR A 499 7.56 -42.09 -1.42
CA THR A 499 6.58 -41.53 -2.37
C THR A 499 7.27 -40.83 -3.55
N LEU A 500 8.38 -40.11 -3.31
CA LEU A 500 9.18 -39.47 -4.35
C LEU A 500 9.88 -40.50 -5.27
N SER A 501 10.51 -41.52 -4.68
CA SER A 501 11.18 -42.58 -5.45
C SER A 501 10.21 -43.31 -6.38
N ARG A 502 9.00 -43.62 -5.90
CA ARG A 502 7.96 -44.27 -6.70
C ARG A 502 7.39 -43.36 -7.78
N TRP A 503 7.33 -42.05 -7.53
CA TRP A 503 6.85 -41.08 -8.53
C TRP A 503 7.81 -40.95 -9.72
N GLN A 504 9.13 -40.94 -9.46
CA GLN A 504 10.16 -40.82 -10.50
C GLN A 504 10.16 -42.02 -11.47
N ARG A 505 9.86 -43.23 -11.00
CA ARG A 505 9.80 -44.43 -11.85
C ARG A 505 8.68 -44.43 -12.89
N VAL A 506 7.67 -43.56 -12.74
CA VAL A 506 6.48 -43.52 -13.61
C VAL A 506 6.61 -42.47 -14.74
N HIS A 507 7.56 -41.54 -14.63
CA HIS A 507 7.89 -40.57 -15.69
C HIS A 507 9.38 -40.65 -16.02
N PRO A 508 9.81 -41.54 -16.94
CA PRO A 508 11.15 -41.46 -17.49
C PRO A 508 11.27 -40.11 -18.22
N MET A 509 12.30 -39.32 -17.92
CA MET A 509 12.69 -38.23 -18.84
C MET A 509 13.07 -38.87 -20.18
N PRO A 510 12.68 -38.30 -21.34
CA PRO A 510 13.26 -38.73 -22.60
C PRO A 510 14.77 -38.51 -22.51
N ALA A 511 15.53 -39.56 -22.81
CA ALA A 511 16.98 -39.44 -22.91
C ALA A 511 17.33 -38.36 -23.94
N PRO A 512 18.37 -37.53 -23.70
CA PRO A 512 18.85 -36.64 -24.73
C PRO A 512 19.26 -37.50 -25.94
N GLU A 513 18.66 -37.24 -27.10
CA GLU A 513 19.14 -37.79 -28.36
C GLU A 513 20.61 -37.39 -28.48
N SER A 514 21.49 -38.39 -28.41
CA SER A 514 22.89 -38.23 -28.72
C SER A 514 22.99 -37.81 -30.18
N GLY A 515 23.22 -36.51 -30.42
CA GLY A 515 23.64 -36.01 -31.72
C GLY A 515 24.96 -36.67 -32.08
N GLU A 516 24.88 -37.63 -32.99
CA GLU A 516 26.03 -38.20 -33.67
C GLU A 516 26.63 -37.11 -34.56
N PRO A 517 27.91 -36.71 -34.40
CA PRO A 517 28.51 -35.71 -35.25
C PRO A 517 28.80 -36.32 -36.62
N ASP A 518 28.08 -35.83 -37.65
CA ASP A 518 28.39 -36.05 -39.05
C ASP A 518 29.87 -35.78 -39.32
N LYS A 519 30.59 -36.80 -39.77
CA LYS A 519 31.97 -36.69 -40.22
C LYS A 519 32.01 -35.88 -41.51
N GLU A 520 32.55 -34.67 -41.43
CA GLU A 520 32.93 -33.83 -42.55
C GLU A 520 33.86 -34.58 -43.52
N THR A 521 33.44 -34.62 -44.79
CA THR A 521 34.27 -34.88 -45.96
C THR A 521 35.26 -33.74 -46.17
N VAL A 522 36.55 -34.05 -46.13
CA VAL A 522 37.67 -33.17 -46.47
C VAL A 522 37.69 -32.86 -47.98
N PRO A 523 37.81 -31.60 -48.42
CA PRO A 523 38.34 -31.29 -49.75
C PRO A 523 39.84 -31.00 -49.67
N ALA A 524 40.59 -31.74 -50.47
CA ALA A 524 42.00 -31.52 -50.75
C ALA A 524 42.17 -30.23 -51.56
N LEU A 525 43.01 -29.30 -51.06
CA LEU A 525 43.62 -28.24 -51.85
C LEU A 525 44.93 -28.78 -52.42
N GLY A 526 44.97 -28.96 -53.74
CA GLY A 526 46.19 -29.08 -54.52
C GLY A 526 46.70 -27.71 -54.95
N GLU A 527 48.02 -27.64 -55.12
CA GLU A 527 48.84 -26.52 -55.60
C GLU A 527 48.40 -25.93 -56.95
#